data_AF-A0A943TTT4-F1
#
_entry.id   AF-A0A943TTT4-F1
#
_cell.length_a   1.000
_cell.length_b   1.000
_cell.length_c   1.000
_cell.angle_alpha   90.00
_cell.angle_beta   90.00
_cell.angle_gamma   90.00
#
_symmetry.space_group_name_H-M   'P 1'
#
loop_
_entity.id
_entity.type
_entity.pdbx_description
1 polymer ?
#
loop_
_entity_poly.entity_id
_entity_poly.type
_entity_poly.pdbx_seq_one_letter_code
_entity_poly.pdbx_strand_id
1 'polypeptide(L)' 'MSMKECPVILNNDAVTVIQYGDKKVQIPSIKKDVKTVMIDYKDGHYTVAKKQEKPAQKKKTTKKKETVEKTDKTETL' A
#
# COMPACT_ATOMS: atom_id res chain seq x y z
N MET A 1 9.83 -22.89 -4.48
CA MET A 1 9.49 -21.45 -4.37
C MET A 1 8.09 -21.39 -3.79
N SER A 2 7.94 -20.74 -2.65
CA SER A 2 6.65 -20.66 -1.96
C SER A 2 6.20 -19.20 -1.97
N MET A 3 5.28 -18.88 -2.88
CA MET A 3 4.63 -17.57 -2.92
C MET A 3 3.43 -17.56 -1.99
N LYS A 4 3.33 -16.52 -1.16
CA LYS A 4 2.21 -16.32 -0.24
C LYS A 4 1.70 -14.90 -0.36
N GLU A 5 0.38 -14.75 -0.39
CA GLU A 5 -0.25 -13.43 -0.31
C GLU A 5 -0.36 -13.01 1.17
N CYS A 6 0.19 -11.85 1.49
CA CYS A 6 0.34 -11.35 2.85
C CYS A 6 -0.32 -9.98 2.99
N PRO A 7 -1.16 -9.76 4.01
CA PRO A 7 -1.72 -8.44 4.26
C PRO A 7 -0.65 -7.49 4.80
N VAL A 8 -0.73 -6.25 4.33
CA VAL A 8 0.10 -5.14 4.81
C VAL A 8 -0.54 -4.59 6.08
N ILE A 9 0.26 -4.53 7.14
CA ILE A 9 -0.15 -4.00 8.45
C ILE A 9 0.17 -2.51 8.52
N LEU A 10 1.35 -2.13 8.03
CA LEU A 10 1.84 -0.75 8.03
C LEU A 10 2.64 -0.50 6.76
N ASN A 11 2.49 0.68 6.18
CA ASN A 11 3.26 1.12 5.04
C ASN A 11 3.58 2.60 5.20
N ASN A 12 4.86 2.94 5.27
CA ASN A 12 5.32 4.32 5.28
C ASN A 12 6.47 4.49 4.28
N ASP A 13 7.04 5.70 4.21
CA ASP A 13 8.08 6.01 3.24
C ASP A 13 9.38 5.21 3.47
N ALA A 14 9.62 4.78 4.72
CA ALA A 14 10.81 4.02 5.09
C ALA A 14 10.63 2.51 4.85
N VAL A 15 9.52 1.93 5.33
CA VAL A 15 9.34 0.47 5.42
C VAL A 15 7.88 0.05 5.22
N THR A 16 7.71 -1.20 4.81
CA THR A 16 6.41 -1.88 4.80
C THR A 16 6.47 -3.07 5.75
N VAL A 17 5.46 -3.20 6.62
CA VAL A 17 5.32 -4.32 7.55
C VAL A 17 4.15 -5.19 7.10
N ILE A 18 4.40 -6.48 7.00
CA ILE A 18 3.44 -7.47 6.51
C ILE A 18 3.24 -8.60 7.52
N GLN A 19 2.07 -9.23 7.47
CA GLN A 19 1.79 -10.45 8.24
C GLN A 19 2.15 -11.68 7.39
N TYR A 20 3.19 -12.41 7.76
CA TYR A 20 3.60 -13.67 7.12
C TYR A 20 3.35 -14.85 8.08
N GLY A 21 2.15 -15.42 8.02
CA GLY A 21 1.70 -16.40 9.01
C GLY A 21 1.58 -15.73 10.40
N ASP A 22 2.19 -16.34 11.42
CA ASP A 22 2.22 -15.81 12.79
C ASP A 22 3.30 -14.76 13.02
N LYS A 23 4.12 -14.46 12.02
CA LYS A 23 5.22 -13.49 12.12
C LYS A 23 4.88 -12.18 11.42
N LYS A 24 5.44 -11.09 11.95
CA LYS A 24 5.48 -9.79 11.27
C LYS A 24 6.85 -9.64 10.60
N VAL A 25 6.87 -9.36 9.31
CA VAL A 25 8.09 -9.19 8.52
C VAL A 25 8.16 -7.75 8.06
N GLN A 26 9.31 -7.12 8.26
CA GLN A 26 9.60 -5.79 7.75
C GLN A 26 10.40 -5.91 6.45
N ILE A 27 9.93 -5.21 5.42
CA ILE A 27 10.58 -5.11 4.12
C ILE A 27 10.78 -3.64 3.76
N PRO A 28 11.68 -3.32 2.81
CA PRO A 28 11.80 -1.96 2.28
C PRO A 28 10.46 -1.43 1.80
N SER A 29 10.25 -0.11 1.92
CA SER A 29 9.01 0.50 1.45
C SER A 29 8.76 0.17 -0.01
N ILE A 30 7.58 -0.38 -0.28
CA ILE A 30 7.13 -0.67 -1.65
C ILE A 30 6.64 0.58 -2.38
N LYS A 31 6.60 1.75 -1.70
CA LYS A 31 6.16 3.06 -2.22
C LYS A 31 4.83 3.00 -3.00
N LYS A 32 3.98 2.05 -2.64
CA LYS A 32 2.66 1.79 -3.22
C LYS A 32 1.68 1.59 -2.09
N ASP A 33 0.53 2.23 -2.19
CA ASP A 33 -0.57 2.02 -1.24
C ASP A 33 -1.35 0.76 -1.64
N VAL A 34 -0.92 -0.39 -1.10
CA VAL A 34 -1.56 -1.69 -1.34
C VAL A 34 -1.89 -2.36 -0.03
N LYS A 35 -3.04 -3.04 0.02
CA LYS A 35 -3.52 -3.77 1.21
C LYS A 35 -2.87 -5.15 1.36
N THR A 36 -2.44 -5.76 0.26
CA THR A 36 -1.81 -7.07 0.24
C THR A 36 -0.61 -7.08 -0.72
N VAL A 37 0.39 -7.89 -0.40
CA VAL A 37 1.57 -8.11 -1.24
C VAL A 37 1.83 -9.61 -1.40
N MET A 38 2.32 -10.01 -2.56
CA MET A 38 2.84 -11.37 -2.76
C MET A 38 4.29 -11.40 -2.33
N ILE A 39 4.60 -12.35 -1.45
CA ILE A 39 5.94 -12.60 -0.95
C ILE A 39 6.40 -13.96 -1.43
N ASP A 40 7.53 -13.99 -2.14
CA ASP A 40 8.28 -15.20 -2.41
C ASP A 40 9.29 -15.40 -1.29
N TYR A 41 9.19 -16.54 -0.60
CA TYR A 41 10.18 -16.95 0.39
C TYR A 41 11.09 -18.00 -0.23
N LYS A 42 12.37 -17.66 -0.35
CA LYS A 42 13.40 -18.54 -0.90
C LYS A 42 14.70 -18.39 -0.12
N ASP A 43 15.24 -19.51 0.36
CA ASP A 43 16.56 -19.55 1.00
C ASP A 43 16.72 -18.57 2.17
N GLY A 44 15.69 -18.44 3.01
CA GLY A 44 15.71 -17.48 4.14
C GLY A 44 15.41 -16.03 3.76
N HIS A 45 15.25 -15.71 2.48
CA HIS A 45 15.02 -14.36 1.99
C HIS A 45 13.56 -14.14 1.61
N TYR A 46 13.01 -12.98 2.00
CA TYR A 46 11.67 -12.53 1.63
C TYR A 46 11.76 -11.55 0.46
N THR A 47 11.17 -11.90 -0.67
CA THR A 47 11.17 -11.04 -1.87
C THR A 47 9.74 -10.64 -2.21
N VAL A 48 9.51 -9.34 -2.43
CA VAL A 48 8.20 -8.86 -2.91
C VAL A 48 8.07 -9.23 -4.38
N ALA A 49 7.20 -10.19 -4.69
CA ALA A 49 6.86 -10.52 -6.06
C ALA A 49 5.92 -9.43 -6.61
N LYS A 50 6.31 -8.80 -7.71
CA LYS A 50 5.38 -7.96 -8.48
C LYS A 50 4.29 -8.89 -9.02
N LYS A 51 3.04 -8.72 -8.58
CA LYS A 51 1.91 -9.21 -9.38
C LYS A 51 2.09 -8.57 -10.75
N GLN A 52 2.18 -9.39 -11.80
CA GLN A 52 1.91 -8.92 -13.15
C GLN A 52 0.49 -8.35 -13.10
N GLU A 53 0.38 -7.04 -13.02
CA GLU A 53 -0.88 -6.35 -13.23
C GLU A 53 -1.31 -6.71 -14.65
N LYS A 54 -2.22 -7.69 -14.78
CA LYS A 54 -3.08 -7.71 -15.97
C LYS A 54 -3.69 -6.30 -16.03
N PRO A 55 -3.62 -5.60 -17.17
CA PRO A 55 -4.04 -4.21 -17.25
C PRO A 55 -5.46 -4.10 -16.69
N ALA A 56 -5.57 -3.44 -15.53
CA ALA A 56 -6.84 -3.28 -14.85
C ALA A 56 -7.76 -2.48 -15.78
N GLN A 57 -8.80 -3.13 -16.27
CA GLN A 57 -9.90 -2.47 -16.96
C GLN A 57 -10.43 -1.38 -16.01
N LYS A 58 -10.23 -0.12 -16.39
CA LYS A 58 -10.57 1.08 -15.60
C LYS A 58 -12.01 1.01 -15.10
N LYS A 59 -12.25 0.56 -13.87
CA LYS A 59 -13.50 0.85 -13.17
C LYS A 59 -13.44 2.33 -12.78
N LYS A 60 -14.15 3.16 -13.54
CA LYS A 60 -14.39 4.58 -13.27
C LYS A 60 -14.87 4.73 -11.82
N THR A 61 -14.00 5.17 -10.93
CA THR A 61 -14.38 5.59 -9.58
C THR A 61 -14.71 7.08 -9.65
N THR A 62 -15.96 7.38 -9.32
CA THR A 62 -16.57 8.69 -9.38
C THR A 62 -15.79 9.69 -8.52
N LYS A 63 -15.39 10.79 -9.16
CA LYS A 63 -14.70 11.94 -8.57
C LYS A 63 -15.61 12.57 -7.51
N LYS A 64 -15.39 12.34 -6.22
CA LYS A 64 -15.97 13.17 -5.16
C LYS A 64 -14.90 14.19 -4.76
N LYS A 65 -15.07 15.40 -5.29
CA LYS A 65 -14.23 16.57 -5.06
C LYS A 65 -14.65 17.16 -3.71
N GLU A 66 -13.95 16.85 -2.64
CA GLU A 66 -14.06 17.59 -1.38
C GLU A 66 -12.85 18.51 -1.29
N THR A 67 -13.05 19.74 -1.75
CA THR A 67 -12.14 20.87 -1.52
C THR A 67 -12.41 21.37 -0.12
N VAL A 68 -11.50 21.09 0.82
CA VAL A 68 -11.44 21.81 2.11
C VAL A 68 -10.34 22.85 1.98
N GLU A 69 -10.73 24.10 1.76
CA GLU A 69 -9.86 25.26 1.92
C GLU A 69 -10.26 25.95 3.23
N LYS A 70 -9.30 26.13 4.13
CA LYS A 70 -9.46 26.82 5.41
C LYS A 70 -8.89 28.24 5.29
N THR A 71 -9.51 29.16 6.04
CA THR A 71 -8.98 30.47 6.52
C THR A 71 -8.99 31.57 5.44
N ASP A 72 -9.40 32.83 5.64
CA ASP A 72 -9.19 33.76 6.77
C ASP A 72 -10.18 34.96 6.71
N LYS A 73 -10.22 35.71 7.83
CA LYS A 73 -10.96 36.92 8.29
C LYS A 73 -11.34 37.97 7.21
N THR A 74 -12.37 38.81 7.34
CA THR A 74 -12.45 40.08 8.15
C THR A 74 -13.75 40.81 7.71
N GLU A 75 -14.73 41.06 8.60
CA GLU A 75 -15.15 42.37 9.18
C GLU A 75 -15.56 43.52 8.21
N THR A 76 -16.68 44.17 8.58
CA THR A 76 -17.12 45.57 8.32
C THR A 76 -17.44 45.98 6.86
N LEU A 77 -18.52 46.71 6.54
CA LEU A 77 -19.46 47.56 7.28
C LEU A 77 -20.76 47.69 6.47
#